data_AF-A0A429Q3J2-F1
#
_entry.id   AF-A0A429Q3J2-F1
#
_cell.length_a   1.000
_cell.length_b   1.000
_cell.length_c   1.000
_cell.angle_alpha   90.00
_cell.angle_beta   90.00
_cell.angle_gamma   90.00
#
_symmetry.space_group_name_H-M   'P 1'
#
loop_
_entity.id
_entity.type
_entity.pdbx_description
1 polymer ?
#
loop_
_entity_poly.entity_id
_entity_poly.type
_entity_poly.pdbx_seq_one_letter_code
_entity_poly.pdbx_strand_id
1 'polypeptide(L)'
;MTAFVLVAGSFTGGWVWEETAARLRRAGAEAHPVTLTGMDGRRAGAGIGLETHVEDLVRLIDGLTAAEVVLVGHGYGLHPVLGAADRRPGRVARIVALDTLLPQDGEPAARSVPDPGGRAGEDGRVPPPTRETRSRWGGLEGVPDEALARLERLAVPQPAATLTEPLRLTGAASALPVTGVLCTAGGPDVSTVEMLVESGPPRFRALADDRIRFLELATGHWPMLSAPAGLAETLLRAAAGEGHRVTAPADERPTHLRPFLEGVRDVPEVPRERHGRVDLHLPDAGGPRPAIVFVHGGPVDPDQRPTPRDTPSLLGYGRLAAGAGAVGATLDHRLHGLADYALAAEDLAGAVALVRADPRVDRERIALWFFSGGGLLAADWLAAPPPWLRCVAATYPMLAPLPGWEAVEPRFRPVDAVGTADGPPVVLTRAGLEHPAIAATVEEFLTAAGKRGARVETVDVPHGRHGFELLDPTEESAEAVDRAMAAVLSRLGE
;
A
#
# COMPACT_ATOMS: atom_id res chain seq x y z
N MET A 1 -12.99 -22.80 27.53
CA MET A 1 -12.76 -23.44 26.21
C MET A 1 -13.01 -22.36 25.18
N THR A 2 -12.02 -22.12 24.32
CA THR A 2 -12.08 -21.07 23.28
C THR A 2 -12.56 -21.68 21.98
N ALA A 3 -13.46 -20.99 21.28
CA ALA A 3 -13.89 -21.38 19.95
C ALA A 3 -13.27 -20.50 18.87
N PHE A 4 -12.66 -21.13 17.87
CA PHE A 4 -12.14 -20.47 16.69
C PHE A 4 -13.15 -20.54 15.56
N VAL A 5 -13.58 -19.39 15.05
CA VAL A 5 -14.37 -19.30 13.81
C VAL A 5 -13.41 -18.91 12.70
N LEU A 6 -13.20 -19.82 11.74
CA LEU A 6 -12.18 -19.70 10.69
C LEU A 6 -12.85 -19.34 9.36
N VAL A 7 -12.65 -18.12 8.90
CA VAL A 7 -13.34 -17.54 7.75
C VAL A 7 -12.35 -17.36 6.60
N ALA A 8 -12.63 -18.07 5.50
CA ALA A 8 -11.76 -18.11 4.34
C ALA A 8 -11.87 -16.85 3.47
N GLY A 9 -10.81 -16.60 2.69
CA GLY A 9 -10.78 -15.53 1.70
C GLY A 9 -11.64 -15.80 0.47
N SER A 10 -11.55 -14.88 -0.47
CA SER A 10 -12.38 -14.89 -1.67
C SER A 10 -12.25 -16.20 -2.48
N PHE A 11 -13.35 -16.58 -3.13
CA PHE A 11 -13.48 -17.80 -3.94
C PHE A 11 -13.30 -19.14 -3.23
N THR A 12 -13.07 -19.15 -1.92
CA THR A 12 -12.83 -20.36 -1.13
C THR A 12 -13.90 -20.56 -0.06
N GLY A 13 -13.82 -21.67 0.68
CA GLY A 13 -14.72 -22.00 1.77
C GLY A 13 -13.99 -22.71 2.90
N GLY A 14 -14.72 -23.21 3.90
CA GLY A 14 -14.15 -23.80 5.11
C GLY A 14 -13.18 -24.96 4.85
N TRP A 15 -13.24 -25.60 3.68
CA TRP A 15 -12.36 -26.71 3.31
C TRP A 15 -10.87 -26.34 3.37
N VAL A 16 -10.48 -25.07 3.14
CA VAL A 16 -9.07 -24.64 3.21
C VAL A 16 -8.50 -24.77 4.62
N TRP A 17 -9.36 -24.74 5.64
CA TRP A 17 -9.01 -24.71 7.05
C TRP A 17 -9.01 -26.09 7.72
N GLU A 18 -9.36 -27.16 7.01
CA GLU A 18 -9.58 -28.49 7.59
C GLU A 18 -8.40 -28.97 8.44
N GLU A 19 -7.17 -28.84 7.94
CA GLU A 19 -5.98 -29.30 8.66
C GLU A 19 -5.69 -28.41 9.89
N THR A 20 -5.74 -27.09 9.74
CA THR A 20 -5.58 -26.14 10.84
C THR A 20 -6.63 -26.37 11.93
N ALA A 21 -7.89 -26.58 11.57
CA ALA A 21 -8.97 -26.87 12.51
C ALA A 21 -8.76 -28.20 13.23
N ALA A 22 -8.30 -29.25 12.54
CA ALA A 22 -7.96 -30.51 13.18
C ALA A 22 -6.83 -30.34 14.21
N ARG A 23 -5.87 -29.46 13.95
CA ARG A 23 -4.76 -29.14 14.86
C ARG A 23 -5.23 -28.35 16.09
N LEU A 24 -6.06 -27.33 15.90
CA LEU A 24 -6.68 -26.57 16.99
C LEU A 24 -7.52 -27.48 17.90
N ARG A 25 -8.31 -28.39 17.32
CA ARG A 25 -9.07 -29.38 18.09
C ARG A 25 -8.18 -30.33 18.88
N ARG A 26 -7.07 -30.79 18.30
CA ARG A 26 -6.08 -31.60 19.01
C ARG A 26 -5.42 -30.84 20.18
N ALA A 27 -5.32 -29.52 20.09
CA ALA A 27 -4.86 -28.66 21.16
C ALA A 27 -5.96 -28.32 22.21
N GLY A 28 -7.16 -28.87 22.08
CA GLY A 28 -8.26 -28.70 23.03
C GLY A 28 -9.18 -27.50 22.77
N ALA A 29 -9.03 -26.81 21.64
CA ALA A 29 -9.94 -25.74 21.25
C ALA A 29 -11.13 -26.25 20.42
N GLU A 30 -12.23 -25.49 20.41
CA GLU A 30 -13.28 -25.67 19.41
C GLU A 30 -12.87 -24.95 18.13
N ALA A 31 -13.15 -25.52 16.96
CA ALA A 31 -12.79 -24.90 15.68
C ALA A 31 -13.91 -25.12 14.64
N HIS A 32 -14.32 -24.03 14.00
CA HIS A 32 -15.39 -23.97 13.01
C HIS A 32 -14.87 -23.37 11.71
N PRO A 33 -14.36 -24.20 10.78
CA PRO A 33 -14.22 -23.79 9.39
C PRO A 33 -15.56 -23.37 8.80
N VAL A 34 -15.66 -22.15 8.31
CA VAL A 34 -16.91 -21.60 7.78
C VAL A 34 -16.91 -21.62 6.26
N THR A 35 -17.97 -22.18 5.68
CA THR A 35 -18.34 -21.93 4.28
C THR A 35 -19.53 -20.99 4.29
N LEU A 36 -19.31 -19.74 3.88
CA LEU A 36 -20.33 -18.69 3.86
C LEU A 36 -21.39 -18.96 2.78
N THR A 37 -22.58 -18.40 2.95
CA THR A 37 -23.69 -18.54 2.01
C THR A 37 -23.25 -18.13 0.60
N GLY A 38 -23.47 -19.02 -0.38
CA GLY A 38 -23.08 -18.79 -1.77
C GLY A 38 -21.65 -19.21 -2.13
N MET A 39 -20.86 -19.70 -1.16
CA MET A 39 -19.48 -20.15 -1.33
C MET A 39 -19.31 -21.68 -1.24
N ASP A 40 -20.39 -22.45 -1.35
CA ASP A 40 -20.39 -23.92 -1.27
C ASP A 40 -20.44 -24.62 -2.65
N GLY A 41 -20.25 -23.85 -3.72
CA GLY A 41 -20.28 -24.33 -5.10
C GLY A 41 -21.68 -24.60 -5.67
N ARG A 42 -22.74 -24.42 -4.87
CA ARG A 42 -24.12 -24.52 -5.35
C ARG A 42 -24.59 -23.18 -5.92
N ARG A 43 -25.51 -23.26 -6.89
CA ARG A 43 -26.15 -22.06 -7.44
C ARG A 43 -26.99 -21.44 -6.34
N ALA A 44 -26.50 -20.33 -5.81
CA ALA A 44 -27.15 -19.65 -4.71
C ALA A 44 -28.17 -18.62 -5.23
N GLY A 45 -29.10 -18.21 -4.36
CA GLY A 45 -30.14 -17.24 -4.70
C GLY A 45 -29.56 -15.87 -5.09
N ALA A 46 -30.38 -15.07 -5.77
CA ALA A 46 -30.05 -13.66 -6.02
C ALA A 46 -29.99 -12.88 -4.69
N GLY A 47 -29.19 -11.80 -4.66
CA GLY A 47 -29.14 -10.87 -3.51
C GLY A 47 -28.20 -11.28 -2.37
N ILE A 48 -27.24 -12.17 -2.61
CA ILE A 48 -26.19 -12.48 -1.62
C ILE A 48 -25.16 -11.35 -1.62
N GLY A 49 -25.08 -10.65 -0.50
CA GLY A 49 -24.18 -9.53 -0.26
C GLY A 49 -23.28 -9.74 0.94
N LEU A 50 -22.49 -8.72 1.29
CA LEU A 50 -21.61 -8.75 2.45
C LEU A 50 -22.42 -8.95 3.73
N GLU A 51 -23.59 -8.33 3.82
CA GLU A 51 -24.48 -8.43 4.96
C GLU A 51 -24.94 -9.88 5.24
N THR A 52 -25.23 -10.65 4.19
CA THR A 52 -25.57 -12.08 4.31
C THR A 52 -24.44 -12.86 4.97
N HIS A 53 -23.18 -12.58 4.59
CA HIS A 53 -22.01 -13.24 5.18
C HIS A 53 -21.80 -12.83 6.63
N VAL A 54 -22.10 -11.57 6.99
CA VAL A 54 -22.06 -11.14 8.40
C VAL A 54 -23.12 -11.87 9.22
N GLU A 55 -24.35 -11.98 8.72
CA GLU A 55 -25.45 -12.69 9.39
C GLU A 55 -25.15 -14.19 9.59
N ASP A 56 -24.47 -14.85 8.64
CA ASP A 56 -24.00 -16.22 8.80
C ASP A 56 -23.10 -16.37 10.04
N LEU A 57 -22.15 -15.46 10.21
CA LEU A 57 -21.23 -15.48 11.34
C LEU A 57 -21.92 -15.11 12.65
N VAL A 58 -22.82 -14.13 12.65
CA VAL A 58 -23.62 -13.77 13.84
C VAL A 58 -24.43 -14.97 14.32
N ARG A 59 -25.14 -15.66 13.42
CA ARG A 59 -25.92 -16.87 13.77
C ARG A 59 -25.03 -17.98 14.32
N LEU A 60 -23.85 -18.19 13.72
CA LEU A 60 -22.88 -19.15 14.22
C LEU A 60 -22.44 -18.78 15.64
N ILE A 61 -21.98 -17.55 15.88
CA ILE A 61 -21.52 -17.05 17.18
C ILE A 61 -22.61 -17.19 18.26
N ASP A 62 -23.86 -16.85 17.92
CA ASP A 62 -25.00 -16.96 18.84
C ASP A 62 -25.31 -18.42 19.23
N GLY A 63 -25.00 -19.37 18.35
CA GLY A 63 -25.15 -20.81 18.60
C GLY A 63 -23.99 -21.47 19.36
N LEU A 64 -22.83 -20.82 19.49
CA LEU A 64 -21.68 -21.38 20.20
C LEU A 64 -21.89 -21.35 21.72
N THR A 65 -21.57 -22.46 22.38
CA THR A 65 -21.61 -22.58 23.85
C THR A 65 -20.30 -22.15 24.51
N ALA A 66 -19.22 -22.01 23.73
CA ALA A 66 -17.95 -21.49 24.21
C ALA A 66 -18.09 -20.09 24.81
N ALA A 67 -17.38 -19.87 25.93
CA ALA A 67 -17.40 -18.60 26.65
C ALA A 67 -16.75 -17.47 25.86
N GLU A 68 -15.71 -17.79 25.09
CA GLU A 68 -14.91 -16.84 24.33
C GLU A 68 -14.74 -17.32 22.89
N VAL A 69 -14.96 -16.40 21.94
CA VAL A 69 -14.83 -16.66 20.51
C VAL A 69 -13.66 -15.86 19.94
N VAL A 70 -12.79 -16.54 19.20
CA VAL A 70 -11.75 -15.94 18.37
C VAL A 70 -12.21 -15.99 16.92
N LEU A 71 -12.36 -14.83 16.30
CA LEU A 71 -12.77 -14.72 14.90
C LEU A 71 -11.53 -14.53 14.03
N VAL A 72 -11.29 -15.44 13.10
CA VAL A 72 -10.13 -15.42 12.20
C VAL A 72 -10.61 -15.14 10.78
N GLY A 73 -10.19 -14.03 10.21
CA GLY A 73 -10.51 -13.63 8.84
C GLY A 73 -9.26 -13.61 7.97
N HIS A 74 -9.26 -14.41 6.90
CA HIS A 74 -8.20 -14.40 5.87
C HIS A 74 -8.69 -13.64 4.63
N GLY A 75 -7.90 -12.68 4.15
CA GLY A 75 -8.27 -11.85 2.99
C GLY A 75 -9.69 -11.26 3.11
N TYR A 76 -10.55 -11.50 2.11
CA TYR A 76 -11.97 -11.11 2.15
C TYR A 76 -12.68 -11.51 3.44
N GLY A 77 -12.36 -12.67 4.01
CA GLY A 77 -13.01 -13.21 5.21
C GLY A 77 -12.94 -12.28 6.43
N LEU A 78 -12.01 -11.33 6.45
CA LEU A 78 -11.94 -10.31 7.50
C LEU A 78 -13.12 -9.34 7.50
N HIS A 79 -13.70 -9.02 6.33
CA HIS A 79 -14.85 -8.11 6.24
C HIS A 79 -16.08 -8.61 7.02
N PRO A 80 -16.61 -9.82 6.74
CA PRO A 80 -17.73 -10.32 7.51
C PRO A 80 -17.36 -10.60 8.98
N VAL A 81 -16.10 -10.95 9.28
CA VAL A 81 -15.60 -11.11 10.65
C VAL A 81 -15.75 -9.80 11.45
N LEU A 82 -15.32 -8.66 10.89
CA LEU A 82 -15.45 -7.37 11.57
C LEU A 82 -16.91 -6.98 11.77
N GLY A 83 -17.77 -7.16 10.77
CA GLY A 83 -19.20 -6.89 10.91
C GLY A 83 -19.86 -7.75 11.99
N ALA A 84 -19.45 -9.02 12.13
CA ALA A 84 -20.00 -9.91 13.14
C ALA A 84 -19.47 -9.56 14.54
N ALA A 85 -18.19 -9.21 14.64
CA ALA A 85 -17.57 -8.75 15.87
C ALA A 85 -18.21 -7.46 16.38
N ASP A 86 -18.53 -6.52 15.48
CA ASP A 86 -19.19 -5.26 15.81
C ASP A 86 -20.59 -5.46 16.39
N ARG A 87 -21.29 -6.52 15.94
CA ARG A 87 -22.64 -6.88 16.43
C ARG A 87 -22.64 -7.74 17.68
N ARG A 88 -21.53 -8.42 17.97
CA ARG A 88 -21.36 -9.33 19.12
C ARG A 88 -20.08 -9.04 19.89
N PRO A 89 -19.78 -7.78 20.25
CA PRO A 89 -18.51 -7.43 20.89
C PRO A 89 -18.33 -8.16 22.22
N GLY A 90 -19.42 -8.38 22.97
CA GLY A 90 -19.39 -9.11 24.24
C GLY A 90 -19.14 -10.62 24.13
N ARG A 91 -19.11 -11.20 22.93
CA ARG A 91 -18.80 -12.64 22.70
C ARG A 91 -17.39 -12.85 22.13
N VAL A 92 -16.80 -11.80 21.55
CA VAL A 92 -15.54 -11.91 20.82
C VAL A 92 -14.39 -11.54 21.75
N ALA A 93 -13.52 -12.52 22.03
CA ALA A 93 -12.31 -12.28 22.81
C ALA A 93 -11.19 -11.66 21.96
N ARG A 94 -11.15 -11.99 20.67
CA ARG A 94 -10.14 -11.47 19.74
C ARG A 94 -10.55 -11.61 18.28
N ILE A 95 -10.11 -10.65 17.48
CA ILE A 95 -10.13 -10.70 16.02
C ILE A 95 -8.72 -11.01 15.52
N VAL A 96 -8.58 -11.94 14.60
CA VAL A 96 -7.32 -12.25 13.93
C VAL A 96 -7.45 -11.88 12.46
N ALA A 97 -6.71 -10.84 12.05
CA ALA A 97 -6.54 -10.44 10.65
C ALA A 97 -5.38 -11.25 10.08
N LEU A 98 -5.69 -12.26 9.27
CA LEU A 98 -4.70 -13.18 8.74
C LEU A 98 -4.28 -12.75 7.34
N ASP A 99 -3.03 -12.28 7.26
CA ASP A 99 -2.35 -11.82 6.06
C ASP A 99 -3.18 -10.84 5.22
N THR A 100 -3.76 -9.84 5.90
CA THR A 100 -4.59 -8.83 5.25
C THR A 100 -4.65 -7.57 6.11
N LEU A 101 -4.84 -6.42 5.46
CA LEU A 101 -5.03 -5.13 6.13
C LEU A 101 -6.41 -5.06 6.80
N LEU A 102 -6.51 -4.30 7.90
CA LEU A 102 -7.77 -4.06 8.60
C LEU A 102 -8.62 -3.04 7.82
N PRO A 103 -9.76 -3.44 7.22
CA PRO A 103 -10.63 -2.50 6.51
C PRO A 103 -11.36 -1.58 7.50
N GLN A 104 -11.66 -0.37 7.04
CA GLN A 104 -12.40 0.64 7.81
C GLN A 104 -13.91 0.60 7.53
N ASP A 105 -14.70 1.30 8.34
CA ASP A 105 -16.12 1.53 8.04
C ASP A 105 -16.29 2.18 6.66
N GLY A 106 -17.24 1.69 5.89
CA GLY A 106 -17.50 2.15 4.53
C GLY A 106 -16.60 1.54 3.46
N GLU A 107 -15.53 0.82 3.82
CA GLU A 107 -14.64 0.21 2.82
C GLU A 107 -15.23 -1.09 2.26
N PRO A 108 -15.38 -1.20 0.93
CA PRO A 108 -15.75 -2.46 0.29
C PRO A 108 -14.52 -3.36 0.10
N ALA A 109 -14.70 -4.67 0.14
CA ALA A 109 -13.59 -5.62 0.04
C ALA A 109 -12.82 -5.54 -1.28
N ALA A 110 -13.47 -5.07 -2.36
CA ALA A 110 -12.82 -4.83 -3.65
C ALA A 110 -11.65 -3.83 -3.60
N ARG A 111 -11.50 -3.03 -2.53
CA ARG A 111 -10.33 -2.16 -2.33
C ARG A 111 -9.09 -2.89 -1.78
N SER A 112 -9.31 -4.03 -1.12
CA SER A 112 -8.26 -4.77 -0.40
C SER A 112 -8.01 -6.16 -0.99
N VAL A 113 -8.88 -6.61 -1.91
CA VAL A 113 -8.72 -7.85 -2.67
C VAL A 113 -8.18 -7.50 -4.05
N PRO A 114 -7.09 -8.14 -4.52
CA PRO A 114 -6.54 -7.92 -5.86
C PRO A 114 -7.60 -8.11 -6.95
N ASP A 115 -7.49 -7.38 -8.07
CA ASP A 115 -8.43 -7.51 -9.18
C ASP A 115 -8.59 -9.01 -9.54
N PRO A 116 -9.79 -9.59 -9.37
CA PRO A 116 -10.05 -11.00 -9.61
C PRO A 116 -9.83 -11.43 -11.07
N GLY A 117 -9.54 -10.49 -11.98
CA GLY A 117 -9.25 -10.77 -13.38
C GLY A 117 -10.52 -10.83 -14.22
N GLY A 118 -11.60 -10.16 -13.79
CA GLY A 118 -12.85 -10.13 -14.54
C GLY A 118 -13.96 -9.33 -13.86
N ARG A 119 -14.82 -8.73 -14.69
CA ARG A 119 -16.10 -8.15 -14.23
C ARG A 119 -17.06 -9.27 -13.84
N ALA A 120 -18.05 -8.93 -13.02
CA ALA A 120 -19.14 -9.85 -12.72
C ALA A 120 -19.77 -10.35 -14.05
N GLY A 121 -19.97 -11.67 -14.15
CA GLY A 121 -20.66 -12.29 -15.27
C GLY A 121 -22.15 -11.92 -15.31
N GLU A 122 -22.87 -12.43 -16.31
CA GLU A 122 -24.33 -12.22 -16.43
C GLU A 122 -25.12 -12.72 -15.22
N ASP A 123 -24.55 -13.65 -14.45
CA ASP A 123 -25.12 -14.17 -13.20
C ASP A 123 -24.79 -13.32 -11.96
N GLY A 124 -24.11 -12.17 -12.14
CA GLY A 124 -23.71 -11.27 -11.07
C GLY A 124 -22.57 -11.79 -10.21
N ARG A 125 -21.83 -12.81 -10.66
CA ARG A 125 -20.70 -13.40 -9.93
C ARG A 125 -19.38 -13.08 -10.58
N VAL A 126 -18.39 -12.88 -9.73
CA VAL A 126 -17.00 -12.72 -10.12
C VAL A 126 -16.37 -14.11 -10.23
N PRO A 127 -15.76 -14.48 -11.37
CA PRO A 127 -15.09 -15.77 -11.50
C PRO A 127 -13.81 -15.82 -10.66
N PRO A 128 -13.38 -17.02 -10.22
CA PRO A 128 -12.08 -17.18 -9.59
C PRO A 128 -10.93 -16.87 -10.57
N PRO A 129 -9.74 -16.51 -10.07
CA PRO A 129 -8.59 -16.22 -10.91
C PRO A 129 -8.16 -17.45 -11.71
N THR A 130 -7.62 -17.22 -12.90
CA THR A 130 -7.04 -18.28 -13.72
C THR A 130 -5.68 -18.70 -13.16
N ARG A 131 -5.15 -19.83 -13.64
CA ARG A 131 -3.79 -20.26 -13.30
C ARG A 131 -2.74 -19.19 -13.60
N GLU A 132 -2.92 -18.42 -14.67
CA GLU A 132 -1.99 -17.37 -15.10
C GLU A 132 -2.07 -16.11 -14.22
N THR A 133 -3.23 -15.83 -13.62
CA THR A 133 -3.44 -14.64 -12.77
C THR A 133 -3.42 -14.97 -11.27
N ARG A 134 -3.22 -16.23 -10.90
CA ARG A 134 -3.27 -16.69 -9.49
C ARG A 134 -2.19 -16.08 -8.61
N SER A 135 -0.98 -15.83 -9.12
CA SER A 135 0.06 -15.15 -8.34
C SER A 135 -0.32 -13.73 -7.92
N ARG A 136 -1.36 -13.15 -8.55
CA ARG A 136 -1.92 -11.86 -8.16
C ARG A 136 -2.79 -11.93 -6.90
N TRP A 137 -3.08 -13.13 -6.38
CA TRP A 137 -3.94 -13.38 -5.21
C TRP A 137 -3.16 -13.69 -3.94
N GLY A 138 -1.94 -13.15 -3.85
CA GLY A 138 -1.01 -13.34 -2.74
C GLY A 138 0.01 -14.45 -2.99
N GLY A 139 1.10 -14.38 -2.24
CA GLY A 139 2.24 -15.30 -2.34
C GLY A 139 1.85 -16.78 -2.23
N LEU A 140 2.38 -17.62 -3.13
CA LEU A 140 2.14 -19.07 -3.15
C LEU A 140 3.29 -19.86 -2.48
N GLU A 141 4.19 -19.16 -1.80
CA GLU A 141 5.40 -19.70 -1.19
C GLU A 141 5.05 -20.80 -0.19
N GLY A 142 5.57 -22.00 -0.46
CA GLY A 142 5.39 -23.18 0.38
C GLY A 142 4.06 -23.92 0.19
N VAL A 143 3.18 -23.47 -0.71
CA VAL A 143 1.94 -24.22 -1.02
C VAL A 143 2.28 -25.42 -1.93
N PRO A 144 1.98 -26.66 -1.54
CA PRO A 144 2.24 -27.83 -2.38
C PRO A 144 1.40 -27.84 -3.67
N ASP A 145 1.93 -28.44 -4.74
CA ASP A 145 1.24 -28.53 -6.04
C ASP A 145 -0.13 -29.20 -5.94
N GLU A 146 -0.27 -30.23 -5.10
CA GLU A 146 -1.55 -30.90 -4.86
C GLU A 146 -2.57 -29.98 -4.17
N ALA A 147 -2.11 -29.09 -3.29
CA ALA A 147 -2.94 -28.10 -2.62
C ALA A 147 -3.34 -26.97 -3.58
N LEU A 148 -2.43 -26.53 -4.45
CA LEU A 148 -2.73 -25.59 -5.54
C LEU A 148 -3.76 -26.17 -6.51
N ALA A 149 -3.61 -27.43 -6.89
CA ALA A 149 -4.57 -28.12 -7.75
C ALA A 149 -5.93 -28.28 -7.04
N ARG A 150 -5.94 -28.53 -5.73
CA ARG A 150 -7.17 -28.57 -4.93
C ARG A 150 -7.85 -27.20 -4.89
N LEU A 151 -7.09 -26.13 -4.67
CA LEU A 151 -7.59 -24.76 -4.68
C LEU A 151 -8.19 -24.40 -6.03
N GLU A 152 -7.61 -24.85 -7.13
CA GLU A 152 -8.17 -24.64 -8.47
C GLU A 152 -9.50 -25.35 -8.67
N ARG A 153 -9.56 -26.64 -8.34
CA ARG A 153 -10.76 -27.45 -8.54
C ARG A 153 -11.93 -27.02 -7.66
N LEU A 154 -11.64 -26.47 -6.47
CA LEU A 154 -12.66 -26.13 -5.47
C LEU A 154 -12.96 -24.63 -5.39
N ALA A 155 -12.30 -23.79 -6.19
CA ALA A 155 -12.60 -22.37 -6.25
C ALA A 155 -14.00 -22.14 -6.84
N VAL A 156 -14.77 -21.24 -6.24
CA VAL A 156 -16.16 -20.96 -6.61
C VAL A 156 -16.35 -19.50 -7.00
N PRO A 157 -17.17 -19.17 -8.02
CA PRO A 157 -17.47 -17.78 -8.35
C PRO A 157 -18.17 -17.06 -7.19
N GLN A 158 -17.63 -15.89 -6.82
CA GLN A 158 -18.07 -15.10 -5.67
C GLN A 158 -19.18 -14.11 -6.08
N PRO A 159 -20.28 -14.00 -5.32
CA PRO A 159 -21.31 -12.98 -5.58
C PRO A 159 -20.71 -11.56 -5.52
N ALA A 160 -20.90 -10.75 -6.56
CA ALA A 160 -20.21 -9.46 -6.68
C ALA A 160 -20.53 -8.48 -5.54
N ALA A 161 -21.77 -8.48 -5.05
CA ALA A 161 -22.21 -7.63 -3.95
C ALA A 161 -21.42 -7.88 -2.65
N THR A 162 -20.90 -9.09 -2.44
CA THR A 162 -20.02 -9.37 -1.29
C THR A 162 -18.70 -8.59 -1.35
N LEU A 163 -18.23 -8.25 -2.55
CA LEU A 163 -16.99 -7.49 -2.75
C LEU A 163 -17.22 -5.98 -2.83
N THR A 164 -18.39 -5.55 -3.32
CA THR A 164 -18.66 -4.14 -3.63
C THR A 164 -19.51 -3.41 -2.60
N GLU A 165 -20.28 -4.13 -1.77
CA GLU A 165 -21.02 -3.50 -0.68
C GLU A 165 -20.06 -2.97 0.39
N PRO A 166 -20.30 -1.74 0.89
CA PRO A 166 -19.46 -1.17 1.94
C PRO A 166 -19.66 -1.91 3.26
N LEU A 167 -18.56 -2.19 3.95
CA LEU A 167 -18.62 -2.65 5.35
C LEU A 167 -19.33 -1.59 6.21
N ARG A 168 -20.22 -2.01 7.11
CA ARG A 168 -20.95 -1.13 8.03
C ARG A 168 -20.61 -1.49 9.46
N LEU A 169 -19.95 -0.60 10.18
CA LEU A 169 -19.54 -0.75 11.57
C LEU A 169 -20.16 0.36 12.43
N THR A 170 -20.62 0.00 13.62
CA THR A 170 -21.07 0.96 14.65
C THR A 170 -19.90 1.55 15.44
N GLY A 171 -18.71 0.95 15.31
CA GLY A 171 -17.51 1.27 16.08
C GLY A 171 -17.31 0.37 17.30
N ALA A 172 -18.23 -0.55 17.59
CA ALA A 172 -18.08 -1.49 18.70
C ALA A 172 -16.92 -2.48 18.50
N ALA A 173 -16.66 -2.90 17.25
CA ALA A 173 -15.49 -3.75 16.95
C ALA A 173 -14.16 -3.04 17.24
N SER A 174 -14.13 -1.71 17.18
CA SER A 174 -12.93 -0.94 17.42
C SER A 174 -12.51 -0.93 18.88
N ALA A 175 -13.24 -1.55 19.81
CA ALA A 175 -12.85 -1.74 21.21
C ALA A 175 -12.23 -3.13 21.48
N LEU A 176 -12.29 -4.05 20.51
CA LEU A 176 -11.85 -5.44 20.67
C LEU A 176 -10.32 -5.57 20.50
N PRO A 177 -9.70 -6.57 21.14
CA PRO A 177 -8.32 -6.94 20.83
C PRO A 177 -8.19 -7.51 19.42
N VAL A 178 -7.13 -7.10 18.72
CA VAL A 178 -6.83 -7.54 17.35
C VAL A 178 -5.43 -8.12 17.29
N THR A 179 -5.25 -9.21 16.56
CA THR A 179 -3.94 -9.71 16.16
C THR A 179 -3.84 -9.74 14.64
N GLY A 180 -2.88 -9.00 14.08
CA GLY A 180 -2.44 -9.19 12.71
C GLY A 180 -1.47 -10.36 12.64
N VAL A 181 -1.73 -11.34 11.77
CA VAL A 181 -0.75 -12.39 11.46
C VAL A 181 -0.17 -12.09 10.09
N LEU A 182 1.13 -11.84 10.03
CA LEU A 182 1.87 -11.43 8.85
C LEU A 182 2.57 -12.65 8.23
N CYS A 183 2.26 -12.99 6.98
CA CYS A 183 2.92 -14.08 6.27
C CYS A 183 4.17 -13.55 5.55
N THR A 184 5.34 -13.79 6.14
CA THR A 184 6.57 -13.07 5.78
C THR A 184 7.30 -13.62 4.55
N ALA A 185 6.88 -14.76 3.99
CA ALA A 185 7.45 -15.24 2.73
C ALA A 185 6.76 -14.53 1.55
N GLY A 186 7.31 -13.38 1.15
CA GLY A 186 6.74 -12.57 0.07
C GLY A 186 5.67 -11.57 0.51
N GLY A 187 5.37 -11.48 1.81
CA GLY A 187 4.50 -10.47 2.44
C GLY A 187 5.25 -9.57 3.44
N PRO A 188 4.54 -8.62 4.07
CA PRO A 188 5.14 -7.70 5.03
C PRO A 188 5.57 -8.41 6.32
N ASP A 189 6.54 -7.82 7.01
CA ASP A 189 6.94 -8.20 8.36
C ASP A 189 6.59 -7.09 9.36
N VAL A 190 6.89 -7.30 10.65
CA VAL A 190 6.66 -6.31 11.71
C VAL A 190 7.39 -5.01 11.41
N SER A 191 8.61 -5.07 10.88
CA SER A 191 9.40 -3.87 10.57
C SER A 191 8.73 -2.99 9.48
N THR A 192 8.05 -3.64 8.52
CA THR A 192 7.24 -2.96 7.51
C THR A 192 6.04 -2.24 8.16
N VAL A 193 5.40 -2.86 9.15
CA VAL A 193 4.30 -2.21 9.90
C VAL A 193 4.81 -1.02 10.71
N GLU A 194 5.97 -1.15 11.37
CA GLU A 194 6.62 -0.06 12.09
C GLU A 194 6.92 1.12 11.18
N MET A 195 7.53 0.86 10.01
CA MET A 195 7.79 1.87 8.99
C MET A 195 6.51 2.60 8.53
N LEU A 196 5.42 1.86 8.31
CA LEU A 196 4.13 2.47 7.96
C LEU A 196 3.56 3.33 9.10
N VAL A 197 3.65 2.88 10.35
CA VAL A 197 3.23 3.65 11.53
C VAL A 197 4.05 4.93 11.68
N GLU A 198 5.36 4.84 11.49
CA GLU A 198 6.31 5.97 11.56
C GLU A 198 6.05 7.00 10.46
N SER A 199 5.61 6.57 9.26
CA SER A 199 5.28 7.48 8.16
C SER A 199 4.19 8.50 8.54
N GLY A 200 3.29 8.14 9.45
CA GLY A 200 2.37 9.06 10.12
C GLY A 200 0.94 9.22 9.58
N PRO A 201 0.50 8.72 8.40
CA PRO A 201 -0.91 8.75 8.01
C PRO A 201 -1.82 8.15 9.10
N PRO A 202 -2.99 8.76 9.40
CA PRO A 202 -3.86 8.33 10.49
C PRO A 202 -4.22 6.83 10.45
N ARG A 203 -4.52 6.31 9.25
CA ARG A 203 -4.84 4.89 9.05
C ARG A 203 -3.72 3.94 9.50
N PHE A 204 -2.45 4.32 9.33
CA PHE A 204 -1.32 3.50 9.71
C PHE A 204 -0.99 3.69 11.18
N ARG A 205 -1.06 4.93 11.70
CA ARG A 205 -0.93 5.19 13.14
C ARG A 205 -1.92 4.40 14.00
N ALA A 206 -3.12 4.12 13.48
CA ALA A 206 -4.10 3.27 14.15
C ALA A 206 -3.57 1.86 14.46
N LEU A 207 -2.58 1.35 13.73
CA LEU A 207 -1.93 0.05 13.97
C LEU A 207 -1.09 0.03 15.27
N ALA A 208 -0.77 1.18 15.84
CA ALA A 208 -0.04 1.32 17.10
C ALA A 208 -0.93 1.28 18.36
N ASP A 209 -2.25 1.09 18.20
CA ASP A 209 -3.18 0.99 19.32
C ASP A 209 -2.78 -0.14 20.29
N ASP A 210 -2.88 0.13 21.58
CA ASP A 210 -2.57 -0.77 22.70
C ASP A 210 -3.23 -2.15 22.63
N ARG A 211 -4.27 -2.32 21.82
CA ARG A 211 -5.03 -3.57 21.67
C ARG A 211 -4.63 -4.38 20.44
N ILE A 212 -3.81 -3.82 19.57
CA ILE A 212 -3.32 -4.47 18.34
C ILE A 212 -1.97 -5.15 18.62
N ARG A 213 -1.84 -6.39 18.19
CA ARG A 213 -0.60 -7.18 18.25
C ARG A 213 -0.29 -7.75 16.88
N PHE A 214 0.98 -8.01 16.60
CA PHE A 214 1.45 -8.62 15.37
C PHE A 214 2.20 -9.92 15.66
N LEU A 215 1.88 -10.97 14.91
CA LEU A 215 2.61 -12.23 14.90
C LEU A 215 3.08 -12.48 13.48
N GLU A 216 4.27 -13.06 13.33
CA GLU A 216 4.81 -13.42 12.03
C GLU A 216 4.75 -14.93 11.83
N LEU A 217 4.51 -15.33 10.58
CA LEU A 217 4.55 -16.71 10.14
C LEU A 217 5.35 -16.79 8.83
N ALA A 218 6.44 -17.55 8.83
CA ALA A 218 7.34 -17.68 7.68
C ALA A 218 6.75 -18.56 6.56
N THR A 219 5.74 -18.04 5.87
CA THR A 219 5.05 -18.69 4.76
C THR A 219 4.38 -17.66 3.86
N GLY A 220 3.85 -18.08 2.69
CA GLY A 220 3.12 -17.21 1.78
C GLY A 220 1.67 -16.96 2.24
N HIS A 221 0.88 -16.30 1.39
CA HIS A 221 -0.48 -15.82 1.69
C HIS A 221 -1.50 -16.91 2.06
N TRP A 222 -1.18 -18.19 1.83
CA TRP A 222 -2.07 -19.33 2.07
C TRP A 222 -1.59 -20.25 3.20
N PRO A 223 -1.38 -19.75 4.44
CA PRO A 223 -0.79 -20.51 5.55
C PRO A 223 -1.63 -21.73 5.96
N MET A 224 -2.93 -21.78 5.62
CA MET A 224 -3.79 -22.94 5.84
C MET A 224 -3.37 -24.15 5.00
N LEU A 225 -2.72 -23.89 3.86
CA LEU A 225 -2.27 -24.90 2.90
C LEU A 225 -0.77 -25.13 2.98
N SER A 226 0.02 -24.08 3.16
CA SER A 226 1.48 -24.15 3.20
C SER A 226 2.04 -24.48 4.59
N ALA A 227 1.40 -24.01 5.67
CA ALA A 227 1.92 -24.15 7.02
C ALA A 227 0.83 -24.39 8.09
N PRO A 228 -0.11 -25.35 7.92
CA PRO A 228 -1.25 -25.53 8.83
C PRO A 228 -0.86 -25.83 10.28
N ALA A 229 0.30 -26.45 10.49
CA ALA A 229 0.92 -26.66 11.81
C ALA A 229 1.27 -25.33 12.50
N GLY A 230 2.12 -24.54 11.85
CA GLY A 230 2.57 -23.25 12.37
C GLY A 230 1.41 -22.26 12.48
N LEU A 231 0.44 -22.31 11.56
CA LEU A 231 -0.75 -21.47 11.66
C LEU A 231 -1.58 -21.80 12.90
N ALA A 232 -1.84 -23.08 13.19
CA ALA A 232 -2.61 -23.46 14.39
C ALA A 232 -1.92 -22.98 15.68
N GLU A 233 -0.60 -23.12 15.77
CA GLU A 233 0.19 -22.61 16.89
C GLU A 233 0.10 -21.07 17.00
N THR A 234 0.25 -20.38 15.87
CA THR A 234 0.14 -18.91 15.79
C THR A 234 -1.24 -18.42 16.24
N LEU A 235 -2.32 -19.11 15.85
CA LEU A 235 -3.68 -18.77 16.27
C LEU A 235 -3.90 -18.99 17.78
N LEU A 236 -3.28 -20.00 18.38
CA LEU A 236 -3.32 -20.22 19.83
C LEU A 236 -2.58 -19.10 20.59
N ARG A 237 -1.40 -18.70 20.09
CA ARG A 237 -0.64 -17.55 20.62
C ARG A 237 -1.43 -16.25 20.50
N ALA A 238 -2.06 -16.02 19.35
CA ALA A 238 -2.95 -14.88 19.14
C ALA A 238 -4.08 -14.89 20.18
N ALA A 239 -4.77 -16.02 20.35
CA ALA A 239 -5.83 -16.16 21.35
C ALA A 239 -5.36 -15.88 22.78
N ALA A 240 -4.11 -16.22 23.12
CA ALA A 240 -3.48 -15.91 24.40
C ALA A 240 -3.07 -14.42 24.54
N GLY A 241 -3.24 -13.61 23.50
CA GLY A 241 -2.88 -12.19 23.50
C GLY A 241 -1.39 -11.92 23.26
N GLU A 242 -0.65 -12.91 22.78
CA GLU A 242 0.75 -12.74 22.40
C GLU A 242 0.91 -11.93 21.10
N GLY A 243 2.10 -11.36 20.93
CA GLY A 243 2.54 -10.72 19.71
C GLY A 243 3.32 -9.44 19.98
N HIS A 244 3.98 -8.96 18.95
CA HIS A 244 4.68 -7.69 18.96
C HIS A 244 3.68 -6.54 19.02
N ARG A 245 3.99 -5.52 19.80
CA ARG A 245 3.23 -4.28 19.82
C ARG A 245 4.04 -3.22 19.12
N VAL A 246 3.51 -2.70 18.02
CA VAL A 246 4.08 -1.53 17.35
C VAL A 246 3.71 -0.26 18.13
N THR A 247 4.66 0.66 18.24
CA THR A 247 4.46 1.95 18.91
C THR A 247 4.63 3.08 17.92
N ALA A 248 3.76 4.09 17.98
CA ALA A 248 3.99 5.32 17.25
C ALA A 248 5.13 6.12 17.92
N PRO A 249 5.93 6.89 17.16
CA PRO A 249 6.94 7.78 17.72
C PRO A 249 6.36 8.72 18.80
N ALA A 250 7.15 8.97 19.84
CA ALA A 250 6.75 9.85 20.95
C ALA A 250 6.59 11.33 20.55
N ASP A 251 7.19 11.73 19.42
CA ASP A 251 7.01 13.06 18.86
C ASP A 251 5.63 13.15 18.18
N GLU A 252 4.73 13.90 18.82
CA GLU A 252 3.35 14.07 18.37
C GLU A 252 3.26 14.67 16.96
N ARG A 253 4.28 15.43 16.52
CA ARG A 253 4.26 16.12 15.23
C ARG A 253 4.36 15.12 14.06
N PRO A 254 3.31 14.97 13.24
CA PRO A 254 3.35 14.18 12.02
C PRO A 254 4.49 14.60 11.10
N THR A 255 5.15 13.65 10.44
CA THR A 255 6.29 13.89 9.55
C THR A 255 5.97 14.92 8.48
N HIS A 256 4.79 14.85 7.85
CA HIS A 256 4.34 15.79 6.82
C HIS A 256 4.11 17.24 7.32
N LEU A 257 4.19 17.48 8.63
CA LEU A 257 4.11 18.82 9.24
C LEU A 257 5.47 19.35 9.70
N ARG A 258 6.54 18.54 9.66
CA ARG A 258 7.89 18.98 10.03
C ARG A 258 8.43 19.98 8.99
N PRO A 259 9.19 21.01 9.39
CA PRO A 259 9.75 21.96 8.44
C PRO A 259 10.81 21.29 7.55
N PHE A 260 10.91 21.77 6.31
CA PHE A 260 11.89 21.27 5.34
C PHE A 260 13.29 21.74 5.70
N LEU A 261 14.22 20.79 5.91
CA LEU A 261 15.62 21.03 6.26
C LEU A 261 15.79 22.00 7.45
N GLU A 262 14.97 21.80 8.48
CA GLU A 262 14.91 22.67 9.67
C GLU A 262 16.28 22.93 10.30
N GLY A 263 16.63 24.21 10.48
CA GLY A 263 17.86 24.61 11.17
C GLY A 263 19.16 24.44 10.38
N VAL A 264 19.14 23.76 9.24
CA VAL A 264 20.33 23.57 8.38
C VAL A 264 20.22 24.31 7.05
N ARG A 265 19.00 24.59 6.57
CA ARG A 265 18.81 25.35 5.34
C ARG A 265 17.60 26.26 5.39
N ASP A 266 17.82 27.52 5.08
CA ASP A 266 16.74 28.46 4.78
C ASP A 266 16.38 28.38 3.28
N VAL A 267 15.09 28.32 3.00
CA VAL A 267 14.55 28.31 1.64
C VAL A 267 13.55 29.46 1.53
N PRO A 268 13.97 30.60 0.93
CA PRO A 268 13.16 31.79 0.86
C PRO A 268 11.79 31.53 0.24
N GLU A 269 10.79 32.30 0.68
CA GLU A 269 9.48 32.26 0.03
C GLU A 269 9.58 32.80 -1.40
N VAL A 270 8.91 32.11 -2.32
CA VAL A 270 8.71 32.58 -3.69
C VAL A 270 7.22 32.70 -3.98
N PRO A 271 6.80 33.62 -4.88
CA PRO A 271 5.43 33.67 -5.35
C PRO A 271 4.97 32.32 -5.88
N ARG A 272 3.76 31.92 -5.49
CA ARG A 272 3.10 30.72 -6.03
C ARG A 272 1.70 31.04 -6.54
N GLU A 273 1.33 30.46 -7.67
CA GLU A 273 0.00 30.58 -8.26
C GLU A 273 -0.72 29.23 -8.26
N ARG A 274 -1.98 29.21 -7.83
CA ARG A 274 -2.79 27.99 -7.73
C ARG A 274 -3.68 27.82 -8.95
N HIS A 275 -3.57 26.66 -9.58
CA HIS A 275 -4.34 26.23 -10.74
C HIS A 275 -5.00 24.88 -10.45
N GLY A 276 -6.18 24.91 -9.84
CA GLY A 276 -6.90 23.70 -9.43
C GLY A 276 -6.10 22.89 -8.40
N ARG A 277 -5.57 21.73 -8.82
CA ARG A 277 -4.78 20.84 -7.96
C ARG A 277 -3.27 21.09 -8.02
N VAL A 278 -2.81 22.01 -8.87
CA VAL A 278 -1.40 22.32 -9.11
C VAL A 278 -1.06 23.71 -8.60
N ASP A 279 0.09 23.86 -7.93
CA ASP A 279 0.66 25.15 -7.59
C ASP A 279 1.97 25.36 -8.39
N LEU A 280 2.13 26.54 -9.00
CA LEU A 280 3.32 26.94 -9.74
C LEU A 280 4.13 27.93 -8.92
N HIS A 281 5.33 27.52 -8.52
CA HIS A 281 6.37 28.37 -7.93
C HIS A 281 7.19 28.98 -9.06
N LEU A 282 7.09 30.30 -9.22
CA LEU A 282 7.62 30.98 -10.40
C LEU A 282 8.97 31.65 -10.08
N PRO A 283 10.00 31.46 -10.91
CA PRO A 283 11.24 32.22 -10.79
C PRO A 283 11.03 33.68 -11.24
N ASP A 284 11.84 34.60 -10.71
CA ASP A 284 11.87 35.98 -11.20
C ASP A 284 12.62 36.02 -12.55
N ALA A 285 11.88 35.84 -13.65
CA ALA A 285 12.43 35.77 -15.00
C ALA A 285 11.47 36.39 -16.04
N GLY A 286 12.05 37.06 -17.05
CA GLY A 286 11.30 37.75 -18.11
C GLY A 286 10.82 36.86 -19.28
N GLY A 287 10.85 35.54 -19.16
CA GLY A 287 10.48 34.62 -20.24
C GLY A 287 10.33 33.17 -19.80
N PRO A 288 9.95 32.25 -20.72
CA PRO A 288 9.69 30.86 -20.38
C PRO A 288 10.89 30.15 -19.77
N ARG A 289 10.66 29.37 -18.70
CA ARG A 289 11.69 28.64 -17.96
C ARG A 289 11.41 27.14 -17.96
N PRO A 290 12.44 26.29 -17.89
CA PRO A 290 12.21 24.86 -17.71
C PRO A 290 11.42 24.60 -16.41
N ALA A 291 10.69 23.49 -16.35
CA ALA A 291 9.87 23.16 -15.18
C ALA A 291 10.24 21.82 -14.55
N ILE A 292 10.05 21.72 -13.24
CA ILE A 292 10.16 20.50 -12.46
C ILE A 292 8.80 20.24 -11.82
N VAL A 293 8.18 19.10 -12.12
CA VAL A 293 6.92 18.68 -11.51
C VAL A 293 7.22 17.70 -10.37
N PHE A 294 6.93 18.11 -9.15
CA PHE A 294 7.15 17.33 -7.93
C PHE A 294 5.92 16.47 -7.62
N VAL A 295 6.11 15.16 -7.58
CA VAL A 295 5.08 14.13 -7.41
C VAL A 295 5.24 13.48 -6.04
N HIS A 296 4.35 13.82 -5.12
CA HIS A 296 4.42 13.38 -3.73
C HIS A 296 4.29 11.85 -3.59
N GLY A 297 4.74 11.34 -2.44
CA GLY A 297 4.55 9.94 -2.06
C GLY A 297 3.13 9.59 -1.64
N GLY A 298 2.88 8.34 -1.28
CA GLY A 298 1.58 7.91 -0.79
C GLY A 298 1.47 6.40 -0.62
N PRO A 299 0.25 5.87 -0.37
CA PRO A 299 -1.00 6.61 -0.42
C PRO A 299 -1.24 7.56 0.77
N VAL A 300 -1.96 8.65 0.52
CA VAL A 300 -2.23 9.74 1.48
C VAL A 300 -3.70 9.72 1.88
N ASP A 301 -4.00 9.96 3.15
CA ASP A 301 -5.38 10.07 3.63
C ASP A 301 -6.11 11.24 2.92
N PRO A 302 -7.31 11.01 2.34
CA PRO A 302 -8.06 12.07 1.63
C PRO A 302 -8.41 13.28 2.52
N ASP A 303 -8.49 13.08 3.82
CA ASP A 303 -8.78 14.12 4.82
C ASP A 303 -7.51 14.73 5.41
N GLN A 304 -6.31 14.26 5.03
CA GLN A 304 -5.05 14.86 5.47
C GLN A 304 -5.01 16.35 5.12
N ARG A 305 -4.70 17.20 6.11
CA ARG A 305 -4.44 18.63 5.93
C ARG A 305 -3.14 19.03 6.64
N PRO A 306 -2.30 19.88 6.01
CA PRO A 306 -2.41 20.39 4.64
C PRO A 306 -2.33 19.25 3.61
N THR A 307 -2.89 19.48 2.42
CA THR A 307 -2.78 18.49 1.34
C THR A 307 -1.32 18.40 0.89
N PRO A 308 -0.87 17.29 0.27
CA PRO A 308 0.53 17.07 -0.07
C PRO A 308 1.24 18.25 -0.74
N ARG A 309 0.61 18.94 -1.71
CA ARG A 309 1.21 20.11 -2.38
C ARG A 309 1.50 21.29 -1.45
N ASP A 310 0.78 21.37 -0.34
CA ASP A 310 0.87 22.41 0.69
C ASP A 310 1.74 21.97 1.89
N THR A 311 2.33 20.78 1.87
CA THR A 311 3.23 20.31 2.94
C THR A 311 4.59 21.03 2.88
N PRO A 312 5.30 21.20 4.02
CA PRO A 312 6.59 21.89 4.03
C PRO A 312 7.62 21.29 3.06
N SER A 313 7.67 19.96 2.89
CA SER A 313 8.60 19.31 1.96
C SER A 313 8.39 19.75 0.52
N LEU A 314 7.17 19.60 -0.01
CA LEU A 314 6.86 19.95 -1.41
C LEU A 314 7.01 21.45 -1.66
N LEU A 315 6.61 22.28 -0.69
CA LEU A 315 6.85 23.73 -0.77
C LEU A 315 8.33 24.07 -0.79
N GLY A 316 9.15 23.39 0.01
CA GLY A 316 10.61 23.53 0.02
C GLY A 316 11.21 23.23 -1.35
N TYR A 317 10.87 22.09 -1.94
CA TYR A 317 11.31 21.72 -3.30
C TYR A 317 10.84 22.70 -4.38
N GLY A 318 9.58 23.13 -4.35
CA GLY A 318 9.04 24.13 -5.28
C GLY A 318 9.78 25.47 -5.20
N ARG A 319 10.07 25.93 -3.97
CA ARG A 319 10.85 27.15 -3.73
C ARG A 319 12.31 27.00 -4.17
N LEU A 320 12.94 25.86 -3.94
CA LEU A 320 14.32 25.60 -4.38
C LEU A 320 14.44 25.63 -5.91
N ALA A 321 13.50 25.01 -6.64
CA ALA A 321 13.48 25.06 -8.10
C ALA A 321 13.33 26.49 -8.62
N ALA A 322 12.38 27.26 -8.06
CA ALA A 322 12.16 28.67 -8.40
C ALA A 322 13.37 29.55 -8.09
N GLY A 323 13.99 29.38 -6.92
CA GLY A 323 15.21 30.09 -6.54
C GLY A 323 16.40 29.78 -7.46
N ALA A 324 16.44 28.57 -8.02
CA ALA A 324 17.42 28.15 -9.01
C ALA A 324 17.03 28.51 -10.47
N GLY A 325 15.92 29.22 -10.66
CA GLY A 325 15.51 29.74 -11.96
C GLY A 325 14.70 28.77 -12.82
N ALA A 326 14.12 27.71 -12.27
CA ALA A 326 13.16 26.82 -12.94
C ALA A 326 11.75 27.01 -12.35
N VAL A 327 10.70 26.69 -13.09
CA VAL A 327 9.34 26.64 -12.52
C VAL A 327 9.23 25.38 -11.65
N GLY A 328 8.95 25.54 -10.36
CA GLY A 328 8.64 24.42 -9.48
C GLY A 328 7.13 24.18 -9.46
N ALA A 329 6.65 23.02 -9.90
CA ALA A 329 5.24 22.68 -9.88
C ALA A 329 4.96 21.60 -8.82
N THR A 330 4.11 21.88 -7.84
CA THR A 330 3.62 20.89 -6.87
C THR A 330 2.18 20.53 -7.19
N LEU A 331 1.75 19.30 -6.90
CA LEU A 331 0.39 18.85 -7.21
C LEU A 331 -0.19 17.95 -6.12
N ASP A 332 -1.52 17.84 -6.09
CA ASP A 332 -2.22 16.77 -5.37
C ASP A 332 -2.77 15.75 -6.36
N HIS A 333 -2.54 14.45 -6.13
CA HIS A 333 -3.17 13.35 -6.85
C HIS A 333 -3.98 12.45 -5.92
N ARG A 334 -4.95 11.72 -6.48
CA ARG A 334 -5.89 10.87 -5.72
C ARG A 334 -5.33 9.50 -5.32
N LEU A 335 -4.03 9.43 -4.97
CA LEU A 335 -3.45 8.19 -4.44
C LEU A 335 -3.82 8.04 -2.97
N HIS A 336 -5.02 7.54 -2.69
CA HIS A 336 -5.55 7.39 -1.32
C HIS A 336 -5.46 5.95 -0.80
N GLY A 337 -5.46 4.96 -1.69
CA GLY A 337 -5.18 3.56 -1.44
C GLY A 337 -4.28 2.95 -2.50
N LEU A 338 -3.91 1.68 -2.31
CA LEU A 338 -3.04 0.95 -3.24
C LEU A 338 -3.72 0.68 -4.60
N ALA A 339 -5.05 0.63 -4.63
CA ALA A 339 -5.81 0.49 -5.88
C ALA A 339 -5.94 1.80 -6.68
N ASP A 340 -5.50 2.95 -6.13
CA ASP A 340 -5.73 4.26 -6.75
C ASP A 340 -4.60 4.72 -7.67
N TYR A 341 -3.59 3.89 -7.95
CA TYR A 341 -2.46 4.28 -8.79
C TYR A 341 -2.89 4.70 -10.21
N ALA A 342 -3.89 4.06 -10.82
CA ALA A 342 -4.46 4.53 -12.09
C ALA A 342 -5.04 5.95 -12.02
N LEU A 343 -5.86 6.22 -10.99
CA LEU A 343 -6.45 7.54 -10.79
C LEU A 343 -5.37 8.59 -10.54
N ALA A 344 -4.33 8.25 -9.78
CA ALA A 344 -3.21 9.12 -9.53
C ALA A 344 -2.37 9.40 -10.80
N ALA A 345 -2.20 8.41 -11.67
CA ALA A 345 -1.52 8.57 -12.95
C ALA A 345 -2.31 9.51 -13.89
N GLU A 346 -3.64 9.42 -13.92
CA GLU A 346 -4.50 10.36 -14.66
C GLU A 346 -4.36 11.79 -14.14
N ASP A 347 -4.39 11.98 -12.81
CA ASP A 347 -4.20 13.28 -12.18
C ASP A 347 -2.81 13.87 -12.51
N LEU A 348 -1.77 13.05 -12.46
CA LEU A 348 -0.41 13.45 -12.82
C LEU A 348 -0.31 13.86 -14.30
N ALA A 349 -0.87 13.08 -15.22
CA ALA A 349 -0.88 13.42 -16.64
C ALA A 349 -1.60 14.76 -16.89
N GLY A 350 -2.74 14.99 -16.22
CA GLY A 350 -3.47 16.25 -16.27
C GLY A 350 -2.66 17.43 -15.71
N ALA A 351 -1.97 17.24 -14.58
CA ALA A 351 -1.10 18.24 -13.98
C ALA A 351 0.08 18.61 -14.91
N VAL A 352 0.73 17.61 -15.51
CA VAL A 352 1.81 17.83 -16.48
C VAL A 352 1.31 18.59 -17.71
N ALA A 353 0.12 18.25 -18.23
CA ALA A 353 -0.47 18.97 -19.35
C ALA A 353 -0.77 20.43 -19.01
N LEU A 354 -1.25 20.70 -17.79
CA LEU A 354 -1.49 22.06 -17.29
C LEU A 354 -0.18 22.85 -17.20
N VAL A 355 0.86 22.27 -16.59
CA VAL A 355 2.18 22.90 -16.46
C VAL A 355 2.76 23.23 -17.84
N ARG A 356 2.66 22.29 -18.81
CA ARG A 356 3.13 22.49 -20.19
C ARG A 356 2.39 23.57 -20.97
N ALA A 357 1.15 23.86 -20.58
CA ALA A 357 0.33 24.86 -21.25
C ALA A 357 0.57 26.28 -20.72
N ASP A 358 1.20 26.43 -19.56
CA ASP A 358 1.51 27.76 -19.01
C ASP A 358 2.56 28.47 -19.89
N PRO A 359 2.29 29.70 -20.35
CA PRO A 359 3.19 30.42 -21.25
C PRO A 359 4.54 30.79 -20.63
N ARG A 360 4.69 30.69 -19.29
CA ARG A 360 5.95 30.92 -18.56
C ARG A 360 6.78 29.64 -18.43
N VAL A 361 6.26 28.51 -18.89
CA VAL A 361 6.96 27.23 -18.91
C VAL A 361 7.48 26.93 -20.31
N ASP A 362 8.74 26.54 -20.39
CA ASP A 362 9.30 25.94 -21.59
C ASP A 362 8.80 24.50 -21.73
N ARG A 363 7.78 24.32 -22.58
CA ARG A 363 7.07 23.05 -22.78
C ARG A 363 7.93 21.90 -23.31
N GLU A 364 9.17 22.17 -23.75
CA GLU A 364 10.12 21.19 -24.28
C GLU A 364 11.20 20.79 -23.27
N ARG A 365 11.23 21.44 -22.09
CA ARG A 365 12.24 21.22 -21.04
C ARG A 365 11.58 21.03 -19.69
N ILE A 366 11.13 19.80 -19.44
CA ILE A 366 10.45 19.43 -18.19
C ILE A 366 11.08 18.19 -17.57
N ALA A 367 11.17 18.20 -16.25
CA ALA A 367 11.53 17.05 -15.43
C ALA A 367 10.35 16.65 -14.53
N LEU A 368 10.23 15.36 -14.25
CA LEU A 368 9.29 14.82 -13.27
C LEU A 368 10.08 14.27 -12.10
N TRP A 369 9.75 14.66 -10.88
CA TRP A 369 10.48 14.27 -9.67
C TRP A 369 9.55 13.56 -8.68
N PHE A 370 9.78 12.27 -8.48
CA PHE A 370 8.93 11.39 -7.67
C PHE A 370 9.51 11.15 -6.27
N PHE A 371 8.64 11.06 -5.27
CA PHE A 371 9.02 10.79 -3.89
C PHE A 371 8.36 9.51 -3.37
N SER A 372 9.10 8.70 -2.60
CA SER A 372 8.54 7.55 -1.87
C SER A 372 7.65 6.64 -2.76
N GLY A 373 6.46 6.25 -2.30
CA GLY A 373 5.48 5.45 -3.06
C GLY A 373 5.00 6.10 -4.38
N GLY A 374 5.19 7.41 -4.57
CA GLY A 374 4.97 8.10 -5.83
C GLY A 374 5.93 7.64 -6.92
N GLY A 375 7.07 7.04 -6.56
CA GLY A 375 8.04 6.43 -7.48
C GLY A 375 7.42 5.42 -8.45
N LEU A 376 6.37 4.69 -8.04
CA LEU A 376 5.70 3.73 -8.92
C LEU A 376 5.00 4.40 -10.11
N LEU A 377 4.56 5.66 -9.97
CA LEU A 377 3.96 6.44 -11.06
C LEU A 377 4.97 6.79 -12.16
N ALA A 378 6.28 6.66 -11.90
CA ALA A 378 7.31 6.87 -12.91
C ALA A 378 7.28 5.81 -14.03
N ALA A 379 6.64 4.66 -13.80
CA ALA A 379 6.64 3.55 -14.75
C ALA A 379 6.12 3.94 -16.14
N ASP A 380 4.98 4.64 -16.21
CA ASP A 380 4.38 5.06 -17.49
C ASP A 380 5.32 6.02 -18.26
N TRP A 381 6.00 6.91 -17.54
CA TRP A 381 6.92 7.91 -18.10
C TRP A 381 8.26 7.31 -18.54
N LEU A 382 8.70 6.22 -17.92
CA LEU A 382 9.89 5.47 -18.32
C LEU A 382 9.61 4.53 -19.50
N ALA A 383 8.42 3.92 -19.52
CA ALA A 383 8.01 2.98 -20.57
C ALA A 383 7.75 3.70 -21.91
N ALA A 384 7.16 4.89 -21.87
CA ALA A 384 6.81 5.68 -23.05
C ALA A 384 7.17 7.16 -22.85
N PRO A 385 8.48 7.51 -22.75
CA PRO A 385 8.91 8.86 -22.47
C PRO A 385 8.54 9.80 -23.62
N PRO A 386 7.82 10.91 -23.35
CA PRO A 386 7.54 11.88 -24.39
C PRO A 386 8.81 12.68 -24.73
N PRO A 387 8.93 13.20 -25.97
CA PRO A 387 10.18 13.82 -26.45
C PRO A 387 10.58 15.11 -25.72
N TRP A 388 9.65 15.73 -24.98
CA TRP A 388 9.90 16.93 -24.17
C TRP A 388 10.41 16.61 -22.76
N LEU A 389 10.33 15.34 -22.32
CA LEU A 389 10.75 14.94 -20.98
C LEU A 389 12.27 14.81 -20.94
N ARG A 390 12.91 15.69 -20.17
CA ARG A 390 14.38 15.78 -20.10
C ARG A 390 14.98 14.97 -18.98
N CYS A 391 14.23 14.70 -17.91
CA CYS A 391 14.72 13.96 -16.76
C CYS A 391 13.59 13.35 -15.95
N VAL A 392 13.83 12.15 -15.42
CA VAL A 392 13.03 11.57 -14.34
C VAL A 392 13.91 11.57 -13.09
N ALA A 393 13.48 12.28 -12.05
CA ALA A 393 14.16 12.27 -10.76
C ALA A 393 13.34 11.48 -9.74
N ALA A 394 14.03 10.87 -8.78
CA ALA A 394 13.36 10.12 -7.72
C ALA A 394 14.16 10.20 -6.42
N THR A 395 13.50 10.49 -5.30
CA THR A 395 14.14 10.58 -3.98
C THR A 395 13.49 9.59 -3.02
N TYR A 396 14.33 8.76 -2.37
CA TYR A 396 13.94 7.60 -1.56
C TYR A 396 12.74 6.82 -2.15
N PRO A 397 12.75 6.50 -3.46
CA PRO A 397 11.54 6.00 -4.11
C PRO A 397 11.29 4.53 -3.81
N MET A 398 10.02 4.14 -3.89
CA MET A 398 9.65 2.75 -4.20
C MET A 398 9.66 2.60 -5.73
N LEU A 399 10.42 1.64 -6.26
CA LEU A 399 10.54 1.39 -7.72
C LEU A 399 9.94 0.04 -8.15
N ALA A 400 9.35 -0.67 -7.20
CA ALA A 400 8.46 -1.79 -7.38
C ALA A 400 7.45 -1.82 -6.22
N PRO A 401 6.24 -2.40 -6.39
CA PRO A 401 5.33 -2.62 -5.28
C PRO A 401 6.00 -3.43 -4.16
N LEU A 402 5.76 -3.05 -2.92
CA LEU A 402 6.28 -3.79 -1.76
C LEU A 402 5.54 -5.13 -1.59
N PRO A 403 6.15 -6.12 -0.89
CA PRO A 403 5.45 -7.31 -0.42
C PRO A 403 4.09 -6.98 0.23
N GLY A 404 3.01 -7.66 -0.17
CA GLY A 404 1.65 -7.39 0.31
C GLY A 404 0.92 -6.21 -0.36
N TRP A 405 1.46 -5.65 -1.46
CA TRP A 405 0.82 -4.57 -2.23
C TRP A 405 0.18 -5.09 -3.53
N GLU A 406 -0.52 -6.21 -3.47
CA GLU A 406 -1.10 -6.88 -4.64
C GLU A 406 -2.24 -6.09 -5.30
N ALA A 407 -2.79 -5.09 -4.61
CA ALA A 407 -3.78 -4.18 -5.17
C ALA A 407 -3.18 -3.19 -6.19
N VAL A 408 -1.86 -3.03 -6.24
CA VAL A 408 -1.19 -2.16 -7.23
C VAL A 408 -1.18 -2.85 -8.59
N GLU A 409 -1.65 -2.16 -9.64
CA GLU A 409 -1.66 -2.75 -10.99
C GLU A 409 -0.24 -3.09 -11.48
N PRO A 410 -0.03 -4.22 -12.17
CA PRO A 410 1.30 -4.67 -12.60
C PRO A 410 2.10 -3.68 -13.44
N ARG A 411 1.43 -2.73 -14.11
CA ARG A 411 2.11 -1.69 -14.93
C ARG A 411 2.87 -0.66 -14.10
N PHE A 412 2.53 -0.49 -12.81
CA PHE A 412 3.20 0.46 -11.90
C PHE A 412 4.45 -0.13 -11.28
N ARG A 413 5.37 -0.57 -12.15
CA ARG A 413 6.60 -1.24 -11.76
C ARG A 413 7.79 -0.67 -12.54
N PRO A 414 8.34 0.48 -12.10
CA PRO A 414 9.46 1.16 -12.77
C PRO A 414 10.66 0.26 -13.12
N VAL A 415 10.94 -0.78 -12.31
CA VAL A 415 11.95 -1.80 -12.61
C VAL A 415 11.78 -2.42 -14.00
N ASP A 416 10.54 -2.71 -14.40
CA ASP A 416 10.24 -3.35 -15.69
C ASP A 416 10.22 -2.33 -16.84
N ALA A 417 9.93 -1.08 -16.52
CA ALA A 417 9.77 0.02 -17.45
C ALA A 417 11.07 0.77 -17.77
N VAL A 418 12.11 0.64 -16.95
CA VAL A 418 13.37 1.38 -17.16
C VAL A 418 13.92 1.12 -18.56
N GLY A 419 14.17 2.21 -19.29
CA GLY A 419 14.50 2.19 -20.71
C GLY A 419 15.96 1.86 -21.01
N THR A 420 16.41 2.25 -22.21
CA THR A 420 17.80 2.16 -22.66
C THR A 420 18.52 3.52 -22.54
N ALA A 421 19.73 3.64 -23.08
CA ALA A 421 20.48 4.89 -23.12
C ALA A 421 19.72 6.06 -23.81
N ASP A 422 18.82 5.74 -24.75
CA ASP A 422 18.00 6.69 -25.50
C ASP A 422 16.81 7.24 -24.70
N GLY A 423 16.50 6.64 -23.54
CA GLY A 423 15.48 7.13 -22.62
C GLY A 423 15.91 8.39 -21.85
N PRO A 424 14.99 9.00 -21.08
CA PRO A 424 15.32 10.13 -20.23
C PRO A 424 16.34 9.68 -19.17
N PRO A 425 17.35 10.52 -18.86
CA PRO A 425 18.26 10.25 -17.76
C PRO A 425 17.50 10.26 -16.43
N VAL A 426 17.92 9.38 -15.52
CA VAL A 426 17.36 9.24 -14.18
C VAL A 426 18.31 9.83 -13.15
N VAL A 427 17.81 10.71 -12.28
CA VAL A 427 18.53 11.18 -11.08
C VAL A 427 17.92 10.51 -9.86
N LEU A 428 18.68 9.64 -9.19
CA LEU A 428 18.18 8.80 -8.11
C LEU A 428 18.85 9.17 -6.78
N THR A 429 18.09 9.74 -5.85
CA THR A 429 18.57 10.04 -4.49
C THR A 429 18.27 8.88 -3.55
N ARG A 430 19.29 8.28 -2.94
CA ARG A 430 19.17 7.09 -2.07
C ARG A 430 19.42 7.45 -0.61
N ALA A 431 18.53 7.02 0.27
CA ALA A 431 18.75 7.01 1.71
C ALA A 431 19.63 5.80 2.08
N GLY A 432 20.72 6.01 2.82
CA GLY A 432 21.62 4.94 3.24
C GLY A 432 21.09 4.11 4.41
N LEU A 433 20.21 4.68 5.23
CA LEU A 433 19.45 4.00 6.29
C LEU A 433 18.02 3.72 5.85
N GLU A 434 17.83 3.31 4.60
CA GLU A 434 16.51 3.00 4.04
C GLU A 434 15.95 1.69 4.57
N HIS A 435 14.62 1.59 4.62
CA HIS A 435 13.96 0.35 4.97
C HIS A 435 14.37 -0.76 3.98
N PRO A 436 14.76 -1.97 4.44
CA PRO A 436 15.28 -3.03 3.57
C PRO A 436 14.36 -3.37 2.39
N ALA A 437 13.04 -3.39 2.60
CA ALA A 437 12.08 -3.66 1.54
C ALA A 437 12.10 -2.57 0.44
N ILE A 438 12.25 -1.28 0.79
CA ILE A 438 12.33 -0.19 -0.19
C ILE A 438 13.69 -0.23 -0.90
N ALA A 439 14.76 -0.39 -0.13
CA ALA A 439 16.13 -0.52 -0.65
C ALA A 439 16.24 -1.65 -1.68
N ALA A 440 15.60 -2.79 -1.43
CA ALA A 440 15.54 -3.90 -2.37
C ALA A 440 14.93 -3.51 -3.73
N THR A 441 13.86 -2.70 -3.74
CA THR A 441 13.26 -2.22 -5.01
C THR A 441 14.21 -1.30 -5.79
N VAL A 442 15.01 -0.51 -5.07
CA VAL A 442 16.01 0.38 -5.67
C VAL A 442 17.17 -0.41 -6.27
N GLU A 443 17.68 -1.41 -5.56
CA GLU A 443 18.75 -2.28 -6.08
C GLU A 443 18.27 -3.11 -7.28
N GLU A 444 17.02 -3.57 -7.27
CA GLU A 444 16.40 -4.24 -8.41
C GLU A 444 16.36 -3.30 -9.63
N PHE A 445 15.94 -2.04 -9.44
CA PHE A 445 15.89 -1.05 -10.49
C PHE A 445 17.28 -0.72 -11.06
N LEU A 446 18.27 -0.50 -10.19
CA LEU A 446 19.66 -0.23 -10.61
C LEU A 446 20.24 -1.40 -11.40
N THR A 447 19.96 -2.63 -10.98
CA THR A 447 20.34 -3.85 -11.72
C THR A 447 19.69 -3.89 -13.10
N ALA A 448 18.39 -3.60 -13.20
CA ALA A 448 17.67 -3.57 -14.47
C ALA A 448 18.19 -2.44 -15.39
N ALA A 449 18.40 -1.25 -14.84
CA ALA A 449 18.96 -0.10 -15.54
C ALA A 449 20.35 -0.40 -16.11
N GLY A 450 21.24 -1.01 -15.31
CA GLY A 450 22.57 -1.42 -15.74
C GLY A 450 22.53 -2.45 -16.87
N LYS A 451 21.64 -3.45 -16.79
CA LYS A 451 21.43 -4.44 -17.86
C LYS A 451 20.95 -3.82 -19.18
N ARG A 452 20.16 -2.75 -19.11
CA ARG A 452 19.57 -2.08 -20.29
C ARG A 452 20.39 -0.89 -20.79
N GLY A 453 21.44 -0.50 -20.06
CA GLY A 453 22.28 0.66 -20.38
C GLY A 453 21.57 2.00 -20.16
N ALA A 454 20.58 2.07 -19.27
CA ALA A 454 19.91 3.31 -18.92
C ALA A 454 20.88 4.28 -18.24
N ARG A 455 20.71 5.58 -18.50
CA ARG A 455 21.52 6.63 -17.87
C ARG A 455 20.96 6.93 -16.47
N VAL A 456 21.64 6.47 -15.43
CA VAL A 456 21.27 6.72 -14.03
C VAL A 456 22.42 7.42 -13.31
N GLU A 457 22.12 8.55 -12.68
CA GLU A 457 23.00 9.28 -11.79
C GLU A 457 22.49 9.13 -10.35
N THR A 458 23.33 8.63 -9.45
CA THR A 458 22.97 8.38 -8.05
C THR A 458 23.48 9.48 -7.13
N VAL A 459 22.62 9.97 -6.23
CA VAL A 459 22.97 10.88 -5.14
C VAL A 459 22.73 10.17 -3.81
N ASP A 460 23.79 9.85 -3.08
CA ASP A 460 23.68 9.10 -1.83
C ASP A 460 23.58 10.01 -0.61
N VAL A 461 22.75 9.61 0.35
CA VAL A 461 22.61 10.20 1.69
C VAL A 461 22.92 9.12 2.72
N PRO A 462 24.20 8.80 2.97
CA PRO A 462 24.60 7.62 3.72
C PRO A 462 23.94 7.46 5.11
N HIS A 463 23.67 8.57 5.80
CA HIS A 463 23.09 8.58 7.14
C HIS A 463 21.61 9.01 7.14
N GLY A 464 21.06 9.34 5.98
CA GLY A 464 19.64 9.67 5.84
C GLY A 464 18.77 8.42 5.84
N ARG A 465 17.61 8.50 6.50
CA ARG A 465 16.50 7.53 6.36
C ARG A 465 15.45 8.05 5.39
N HIS A 466 14.38 7.27 5.19
CA HIS A 466 13.26 7.67 4.36
C HIS A 466 12.68 9.03 4.79
N GLY A 467 12.59 10.00 3.88
CA GLY A 467 12.16 11.37 4.24
C GLY A 467 13.19 12.15 5.06
N PHE A 468 14.49 11.89 4.86
CA PHE A 468 15.61 12.53 5.57
C PHE A 468 15.52 14.07 5.58
N GLU A 469 14.91 14.70 4.58
CA GLU A 469 14.78 16.16 4.50
C GLU A 469 13.85 16.73 5.58
N LEU A 470 13.04 15.87 6.21
CA LEU A 470 12.13 16.19 7.30
C LEU A 470 12.55 15.54 8.63
N LEU A 471 13.12 14.33 8.58
CA LEU A 471 13.44 13.53 9.77
C LEU A 471 14.88 13.68 10.25
N ASP A 472 15.82 13.95 9.34
CA ASP A 472 17.24 14.12 9.65
C ASP A 472 17.79 15.38 8.97
N PRO A 473 17.28 16.58 9.31
CA PRO A 473 17.74 17.83 8.70
C PRO A 473 19.19 18.12 9.11
N THR A 474 20.11 17.55 8.35
CA THR A 474 21.57 17.58 8.53
C THR A 474 22.22 18.30 7.35
N GLU A 475 23.47 18.73 7.51
CA GLU A 475 24.24 19.28 6.40
C GLU A 475 24.34 18.29 5.23
N GLU A 476 24.57 16.99 5.52
CA GLU A 476 24.57 15.91 4.51
C GLU A 476 23.26 15.86 3.71
N SER A 477 22.12 15.96 4.41
CA SER A 477 20.80 15.97 3.79
C SER A 477 20.59 17.20 2.90
N ALA A 478 21.01 18.38 3.37
CA ALA A 478 20.92 19.61 2.60
C ALA A 478 21.81 19.58 1.34
N GLU A 479 23.04 19.08 1.46
CA GLU A 479 23.97 18.91 0.34
C GLU A 479 23.43 17.89 -0.68
N ALA A 480 22.82 16.79 -0.22
CA ALA A 480 22.23 15.81 -1.12
C ALA A 480 21.05 16.39 -1.92
N VAL A 481 20.16 17.16 -1.26
CA VAL A 481 19.06 17.87 -1.93
C VAL A 481 19.61 18.83 -2.99
N ASP A 482 20.67 19.57 -2.68
CA ASP A 482 21.33 20.46 -3.64
C ASP A 482 21.91 19.74 -4.84
N ARG A 483 22.67 18.66 -4.60
CA ARG A 483 23.28 17.88 -5.68
C ARG A 483 22.21 17.29 -6.59
N ALA A 484 21.13 16.75 -6.02
CA ALA A 484 20.02 16.24 -6.79
C ALA A 484 19.35 17.35 -7.62
N MET A 485 19.10 18.52 -7.01
CA MET A 485 18.52 19.68 -7.72
C MET A 485 19.43 20.14 -8.87
N ALA A 486 20.73 20.28 -8.62
CA ALA A 486 21.71 20.68 -9.63
C ALA A 486 21.81 19.67 -10.78
N ALA A 487 21.79 18.36 -10.47
CA ALA A 487 21.78 17.31 -11.48
C ALA A 487 20.54 17.40 -12.38
N VAL A 488 19.34 17.58 -11.79
CA VAL A 488 18.09 17.75 -12.56
C VAL A 488 18.12 19.01 -13.43
N LEU A 489 18.57 20.15 -12.88
CA LEU A 489 18.66 21.42 -13.62
C LEU A 489 19.67 21.33 -14.77
N SER A 490 20.76 20.60 -14.60
CA SER A 490 21.72 20.34 -15.68
C SER A 490 21.06 19.66 -16.87
N ARG A 491 20.24 18.62 -16.64
CA ARG A 491 19.49 17.91 -17.69
C ARG A 491 18.41 18.77 -18.35
N LEU A 492 17.90 19.78 -17.65
CA LEU A 492 16.98 20.78 -18.21
C LEU A 492 17.70 21.88 -19.01
N GLY A 493 19.02 21.97 -18.92
CA GLY A 493 19.85 22.86 -19.72
C GLY A 493 20.36 22.24 -21.03
N GLU A 494 20.38 20.90 -21.11
CA GLU A 494 20.67 20.09 -22.32
C GLU A 494 19.50 20.10 -23.32
#